data_AF-A0A0M1VSC9-F1
#
_entry.id   AF-A0A0M1VSC9-F1
#
_cell.length_a   1.000
_cell.length_b   1.000
_cell.length_c   1.000
_cell.angle_alpha   90.00
_cell.angle_beta   90.00
_cell.angle_gamma   90.00
#
_symmetry.space_group_name_H-M   'P 1'
#
loop_
_entity.id
_entity.type
_entity.pdbx_description
1 polymer ?
#
loop_
_entity_poly.entity_id
_entity_poly.type
_entity_poly.pdbx_seq_one_letter_code
_entity_poly.pdbx_strand_id
1 'polypeptide(L)'
;MYVAITGKGKSRVVQFCEQHRIAKTNKKKTIVIKTIGNYETLLKENPNIILELKEEAKRLTEEKKKNISKNTLFRFGHSLVYSLWNEIGLSEILGKNLSKTLFSLVVYRLGSSYSTFLENRKTPFLNLESVSHSDFYKTLLELEKKEKDLIECFNKFFEKKVKREKKLAYYYSSTYKYNSYWKVLYGLPTLDVQEESETLNFEMALFFDSYGIPLSYKLFIKEKFSEKKLEEIKKTFKISKFILVSTKKSKVQNRSFISSILFENLDLEIQKEILKNTKWKVIEKDIKTDEVFERNKIINIDNNLKLYIYWSKKRAFKDYIEKNGRNGYLYLMTDDEFIEPHEISNIFQHTWNIEDKFKITDVEFSERHLHGHFTLCYICLCIIRYFQYLLGSNGKVFVPMIYANKAISNPMIFMEKKGNELFLNPIHLTNSYLKLSKILGLGEFSQEMSVEKFEKNTGLKINNIFTNFRKN
;
A
#
# COMPACT_ATOMS: atom_id res chain seq x y z
N MET A 1 -3.52 -5.22 -37.82
CA MET A 1 -3.27 -5.42 -39.26
C MET A 1 -2.81 -4.08 -39.85
N TYR A 2 -2.03 -4.10 -40.93
CA TYR A 2 -1.63 -2.89 -41.66
C TYR A 2 -1.41 -3.21 -43.15
N VAL A 3 -1.43 -2.18 -44.00
CA VAL A 3 -1.15 -2.29 -45.44
C VAL A 3 0.35 -2.20 -45.68
N ALA A 4 0.91 -3.14 -46.43
CA ALA A 4 2.29 -3.13 -46.90
C ALA A 4 2.34 -3.20 -48.43
N ILE A 5 3.26 -2.47 -49.03
CA ILE A 5 3.60 -2.59 -50.45
C ILE A 5 4.94 -3.31 -50.54
N THR A 6 4.98 -4.45 -51.21
CA THR A 6 6.16 -5.31 -51.30
C THR A 6 6.50 -5.62 -52.76
N GLY A 7 7.76 -5.96 -53.03
CA GLY A 7 8.27 -6.14 -54.39
C GLY A 7 9.00 -4.90 -54.95
N LYS A 8 9.56 -5.02 -56.15
CA LYS A 8 10.31 -3.96 -56.85
C LYS A 8 9.78 -3.75 -58.26
N GLY A 9 9.81 -2.51 -58.74
CA GLY A 9 9.41 -2.15 -60.11
C GLY A 9 7.94 -2.47 -60.43
N LYS A 10 7.71 -3.07 -61.60
CA LYS A 10 6.36 -3.45 -62.09
C LYS A 10 5.73 -4.61 -61.31
N SER A 11 6.50 -5.29 -60.45
CA SER A 11 6.04 -6.44 -59.65
C SER A 11 5.60 -6.05 -58.23
N ARG A 12 5.35 -4.76 -57.97
CA ARG A 12 4.88 -4.29 -56.66
C ARG A 12 3.46 -4.78 -56.39
N VAL A 13 3.24 -5.33 -55.20
CA VAL A 13 1.93 -5.82 -54.76
C VAL A 13 1.52 -5.19 -53.43
N VAL A 14 0.22 -4.94 -53.29
CA VAL A 14 -0.39 -4.44 -52.05
C VAL A 14 -0.88 -5.62 -51.22
N GLN A 15 -0.55 -5.63 -49.93
CA GLN A 15 -0.83 -6.74 -49.02
C GLN A 15 -1.34 -6.24 -47.66
N PHE A 16 -2.24 -7.01 -47.04
CA PHE A 16 -2.53 -6.89 -45.61
C PHE A 16 -1.58 -7.78 -44.81
N CYS A 17 -0.93 -7.19 -43.81
CA CYS A 17 0.08 -7.84 -42.99
C CYS A 17 -0.21 -7.68 -41.48
N GLU A 18 0.33 -8.60 -40.69
CA GLU A 18 0.37 -8.56 -39.23
C GLU A 18 1.79 -8.80 -38.73
N GLN A 19 2.15 -8.19 -37.60
CA GLN A 19 3.41 -8.48 -36.91
C GLN A 19 3.15 -9.35 -35.68
N HIS A 20 3.79 -10.50 -35.63
CA HIS A 20 3.73 -11.42 -34.50
C HIS A 20 5.10 -11.48 -33.81
N ARG A 21 5.12 -11.49 -32.47
CA ARG A 21 6.38 -11.64 -31.73
C ARG A 21 6.79 -13.10 -31.74
N ILE A 22 8.05 -13.38 -32.11
CA ILE A 22 8.59 -14.74 -32.02
C ILE A 22 8.84 -15.04 -30.54
N ALA A 23 8.21 -16.09 -30.01
CA ALA A 23 8.32 -16.48 -28.61
C ALA A 23 9.80 -16.61 -28.17
N LYS A 24 10.10 -16.16 -26.95
CA LYS A 24 11.46 -16.15 -26.36
C LYS A 24 12.50 -15.27 -27.08
N THR A 25 12.07 -14.40 -28.00
CA THR A 25 12.97 -13.42 -28.65
C THR A 25 12.38 -12.01 -28.64
N ASN A 26 13.23 -11.02 -28.91
CA ASN A 26 12.81 -9.64 -29.19
C ASN A 26 12.52 -9.39 -30.67
N LYS A 27 12.53 -10.43 -31.52
CA LYS A 27 12.31 -10.32 -32.96
C LYS A 27 10.81 -10.45 -33.27
N LYS A 28 10.35 -9.67 -34.27
CA LYS A 28 9.00 -9.74 -34.81
C LYS A 28 9.05 -10.41 -36.18
N LYS A 29 8.05 -11.25 -36.47
CA LYS A 29 7.83 -11.86 -37.79
C LYS A 29 6.62 -11.19 -38.44
N THR A 30 6.77 -10.75 -39.68
CA THR A 30 5.65 -10.27 -40.48
C THR A 30 4.95 -11.47 -41.11
N ILE A 31 3.64 -11.55 -40.97
CA ILE A 31 2.78 -12.55 -41.58
C ILE A 31 1.87 -11.84 -42.58
N VAL A 32 1.88 -12.28 -43.83
CA VAL A 32 0.97 -11.79 -44.87
C VAL A 32 -0.37 -12.47 -44.68
N ILE A 33 -1.42 -11.69 -44.45
CA ILE A 33 -2.78 -12.17 -44.22
C ILE A 33 -3.52 -12.33 -45.55
N LYS A 34 -3.38 -11.36 -46.45
CA LYS A 34 -4.01 -11.38 -47.78
C LYS A 34 -3.22 -10.52 -48.75
N THR A 35 -3.05 -11.00 -49.98
CA THR A 35 -2.52 -10.19 -51.09
C THR A 35 -3.70 -9.63 -51.88
N ILE A 36 -3.72 -8.31 -52.08
CA ILE A 36 -4.83 -7.59 -52.70
C ILE A 36 -4.67 -7.55 -54.21
N GLY A 37 -3.49 -7.18 -54.71
CA GLY A 37 -3.23 -7.09 -56.15
C GLY A 37 -1.99 -6.26 -56.49
N ASN A 38 -1.77 -6.03 -57.79
CA ASN A 38 -0.65 -5.23 -58.29
C ASN A 38 -0.88 -3.74 -57.98
N TYR A 39 0.16 -3.09 -57.43
CA TYR A 39 0.11 -1.69 -57.00
C TYR A 39 -0.19 -0.72 -58.14
N GLU A 40 0.41 -0.92 -59.31
CA GLU A 40 0.25 -0.02 -60.46
C GLU A 40 -1.14 -0.13 -61.08
N THR A 41 -1.68 -1.35 -61.15
CA THR A 41 -3.03 -1.60 -61.67
C THR A 41 -4.09 -0.98 -60.77
N LEU A 42 -3.97 -1.21 -59.45
CA LEU A 42 -4.92 -0.70 -58.47
C LEU A 42 -4.95 0.84 -58.42
N LEU A 43 -3.80 1.50 -58.56
CA LEU A 43 -3.74 2.96 -58.58
C LEU A 43 -4.31 3.59 -59.86
N LYS A 44 -4.22 2.90 -60.99
CA LYS A 44 -4.83 3.36 -62.26
C LYS A 44 -6.35 3.32 -62.19
N GLU A 45 -6.90 2.30 -61.52
CA GLU A 45 -8.34 2.13 -61.37
C GLU A 45 -8.92 3.06 -60.29
N ASN A 46 -8.22 3.22 -59.16
CA ASN A 46 -8.61 4.13 -58.10
C ASN A 46 -7.37 4.80 -57.47
N PRO A 47 -7.15 6.11 -57.69
CA PRO A 47 -6.03 6.85 -57.09
C PRO A 47 -6.00 6.84 -55.56
N ASN A 48 -7.15 6.64 -54.90
CA ASN A 48 -7.29 6.66 -53.44
C ASN A 48 -7.27 5.27 -52.79
N ILE A 49 -7.09 4.20 -53.56
CA ILE A 49 -7.21 2.80 -53.10
C ILE A 49 -6.35 2.47 -51.86
N ILE A 50 -5.16 3.08 -51.74
CA ILE A 50 -4.26 2.82 -50.59
C ILE A 50 -4.81 3.42 -49.29
N LEU A 51 -5.50 4.56 -49.38
CA LEU A 51 -6.08 5.23 -48.22
C LEU A 51 -7.30 4.44 -47.73
N GLU A 52 -8.16 4.01 -48.66
CA GLU A 52 -9.31 3.14 -48.39
C GLU A 52 -8.88 1.80 -47.75
N LEU A 53 -7.86 1.14 -48.32
CA LEU A 53 -7.34 -0.11 -47.76
C LEU A 53 -6.72 0.08 -46.37
N LYS A 54 -6.15 1.25 -46.05
CA LYS A 54 -5.67 1.55 -44.70
C LYS A 54 -6.81 1.70 -43.71
N GLU A 55 -7.89 2.35 -44.10
CA GLU A 55 -9.11 2.48 -43.27
C GLU A 55 -9.77 1.12 -43.06
N GLU A 56 -9.84 0.30 -44.11
CA GLU A 56 -10.35 -1.07 -44.03
C GLU A 56 -9.47 -1.93 -43.10
N ALA A 57 -8.14 -1.85 -43.21
CA ALA A 57 -7.23 -2.57 -42.30
C ALA A 57 -7.41 -2.15 -40.83
N LYS A 58 -7.73 -0.86 -40.59
CA LYS A 58 -8.05 -0.34 -39.26
C LYS A 58 -9.36 -0.92 -38.75
N ARG A 59 -10.43 -0.89 -39.57
CA ARG A 59 -11.74 -1.48 -39.26
C ARG A 59 -11.63 -2.97 -38.94
N LEU A 60 -10.97 -3.75 -39.80
CA LEU A 60 -10.74 -5.19 -39.60
C LEU A 60 -9.92 -5.48 -38.34
N THR A 61 -8.97 -4.60 -37.99
CA THR A 61 -8.21 -4.72 -36.73
C THR A 61 -9.10 -4.45 -35.52
N GLU A 62 -10.01 -3.49 -35.60
CA GLU A 62 -10.98 -3.18 -34.55
C GLU A 62 -12.03 -4.30 -34.39
N GLU A 63 -12.52 -4.87 -35.49
CA GLU A 63 -13.42 -6.03 -35.49
C GLU A 63 -12.73 -7.29 -34.93
N LYS A 64 -11.48 -7.60 -35.33
CA LYS A 64 -10.69 -8.68 -34.70
C LYS A 64 -10.48 -8.44 -33.21
N LYS A 65 -10.21 -7.20 -32.78
CA LYS A 65 -10.10 -6.85 -31.36
C LYS A 65 -11.42 -7.03 -30.59
N LYS A 66 -12.57 -6.89 -31.25
CA LYS A 66 -13.89 -7.18 -30.67
C LYS A 66 -14.17 -8.69 -30.60
N ASN A 67 -13.69 -9.48 -31.56
CA ASN A 67 -13.95 -10.93 -31.66
C ASN A 67 -12.95 -11.84 -30.93
N ILE A 68 -11.80 -11.35 -30.47
CA ILE A 68 -10.95 -12.09 -29.53
C ILE A 68 -11.64 -12.02 -28.17
N SER A 69 -12.09 -13.16 -27.62
CA SER A 69 -12.60 -13.23 -26.25
C SER A 69 -11.55 -12.61 -25.32
N LYS A 70 -11.82 -11.42 -24.80
CA LYS A 70 -10.95 -10.80 -23.81
C LYS A 70 -10.97 -11.71 -22.58
N ASN A 71 -9.93 -12.51 -22.43
CA ASN A 71 -9.61 -13.12 -21.15
C ASN A 71 -9.55 -11.99 -20.12
N THR A 72 -10.56 -11.91 -19.27
CA THR A 72 -10.71 -10.78 -18.37
C THR A 72 -10.05 -11.13 -17.05
N LEU A 73 -9.06 -10.33 -16.69
CA LEU A 73 -8.18 -10.57 -15.55
C LEU A 73 -8.39 -9.44 -14.55
N PHE A 74 -8.81 -9.80 -13.34
CA PHE A 74 -9.09 -8.84 -12.28
C PHE A 74 -8.28 -9.12 -11.03
N ARG A 75 -8.06 -8.08 -10.23
CA ARG A 75 -7.56 -8.24 -8.86
C ARG A 75 -8.74 -8.39 -7.91
N PHE A 76 -8.65 -9.35 -6.99
CA PHE A 76 -9.71 -9.60 -6.02
C PHE A 76 -9.21 -9.66 -4.58
N GLY A 77 -7.92 -9.42 -4.33
CA GLY A 77 -7.35 -9.43 -2.98
C GLY A 77 -7.99 -8.42 -2.01
N HIS A 78 -8.68 -7.41 -2.53
CA HIS A 78 -9.50 -6.50 -1.76
C HIS A 78 -10.73 -7.16 -1.10
N SER A 79 -11.03 -8.43 -1.40
CA SER A 79 -12.00 -9.24 -0.65
C SER A 79 -11.69 -9.29 0.85
N LEU A 80 -10.40 -9.24 1.23
CA LEU A 80 -9.99 -9.13 2.64
C LEU A 80 -10.47 -7.83 3.26
N VAL A 81 -10.30 -6.71 2.52
CA VAL A 81 -10.74 -5.38 2.96
C VAL A 81 -12.26 -5.35 3.03
N TYR A 82 -12.95 -5.92 2.05
CA TYR A 82 -14.42 -6.02 2.03
C TYR A 82 -14.96 -6.77 3.25
N SER A 83 -14.38 -7.94 3.56
CA SER A 83 -14.77 -8.73 4.73
C SER A 83 -14.60 -7.94 6.03
N LEU A 84 -13.45 -7.29 6.22
CA LEU A 84 -13.20 -6.47 7.40
C LEU A 84 -14.11 -5.23 7.45
N TRP A 85 -14.36 -4.60 6.31
CA TRP A 85 -15.23 -3.41 6.19
C TRP A 85 -16.65 -3.70 6.67
N ASN A 86 -17.18 -4.87 6.28
CA ASN A 86 -18.48 -5.35 6.73
C ASN A 86 -18.47 -5.71 8.21
N GLU A 87 -17.42 -6.38 8.69
CA GLU A 87 -17.30 -6.76 10.11
C GLU A 87 -17.25 -5.55 11.04
N ILE A 88 -16.60 -4.46 10.63
CA ILE A 88 -16.55 -3.21 11.40
C ILE A 88 -17.91 -2.47 11.34
N GLY A 89 -18.71 -2.69 10.30
CA GLY A 89 -19.98 -1.97 10.09
C GLY A 89 -19.79 -0.54 9.54
N LEU A 90 -18.69 -0.28 8.81
CA LEU A 90 -18.36 1.08 8.33
C LEU A 90 -19.44 1.68 7.42
N SER A 91 -20.16 0.86 6.67
CA SER A 91 -21.23 1.32 5.79
C SER A 91 -22.40 1.97 6.52
N GLU A 92 -22.66 1.61 7.78
CA GLU A 92 -23.73 2.20 8.61
C GLU A 92 -23.39 3.64 9.01
N ILE A 93 -22.13 3.90 9.34
CA ILE A 93 -21.64 5.20 9.80
C ILE A 93 -21.48 6.19 8.65
N LEU A 94 -21.03 5.68 7.50
CA LEU A 94 -20.73 6.47 6.31
C LEU A 94 -21.97 6.70 5.44
N GLY A 95 -22.95 5.81 5.49
CA GLY A 95 -24.02 5.75 4.50
C GLY A 95 -23.56 5.15 3.16
N LYS A 96 -24.53 4.73 2.34
CA LYS A 96 -24.29 3.90 1.14
C LYS A 96 -23.34 4.54 0.13
N ASN A 97 -23.57 5.82 -0.22
CA ASN A 97 -22.81 6.49 -1.28
C ASN A 97 -21.35 6.76 -0.87
N LEU A 98 -21.16 7.39 0.30
CA LEU A 98 -19.82 7.66 0.83
C LEU A 98 -19.05 6.36 1.08
N SER A 99 -19.70 5.32 1.62
CA SER A 99 -19.06 4.03 1.83
C SER A 99 -18.54 3.41 0.52
N LYS A 100 -19.28 3.51 -0.60
CA LYS A 100 -18.85 2.96 -1.90
C LYS A 100 -17.60 3.69 -2.42
N THR A 101 -17.63 5.02 -2.45
CA THR A 101 -16.52 5.83 -2.95
C THR A 101 -15.29 5.69 -2.05
N LEU A 102 -15.48 5.75 -0.73
CA LEU A 102 -14.40 5.62 0.23
C LEU A 102 -13.75 4.24 0.19
N PHE A 103 -14.53 3.17 0.08
CA PHE A 103 -14.00 1.81 -0.05
C PHE A 103 -13.06 1.69 -1.26
N SER A 104 -13.45 2.27 -2.40
CA SER A 104 -12.61 2.31 -3.60
C SER A 104 -11.29 3.04 -3.35
N LEU A 105 -11.33 4.24 -2.75
CA LEU A 105 -10.13 5.00 -2.39
C LEU A 105 -9.20 4.23 -1.44
N VAL A 106 -9.77 3.57 -0.42
CA VAL A 106 -9.02 2.75 0.53
C VAL A 106 -8.34 1.57 -0.18
N VAL A 107 -9.05 0.86 -1.06
CA VAL A 107 -8.48 -0.27 -1.80
C VAL A 107 -7.39 0.21 -2.76
N TYR A 108 -7.59 1.31 -3.48
CA TYR A 108 -6.55 1.86 -4.35
C TYR A 108 -5.32 2.23 -3.52
N ARG A 109 -5.47 2.88 -2.37
CA ARG A 109 -4.32 3.27 -1.55
C ARG A 109 -3.59 2.08 -0.92
N LEU A 110 -4.31 1.08 -0.42
CA LEU A 110 -3.71 -0.11 0.20
C LEU A 110 -3.13 -1.08 -0.83
N GLY A 111 -3.82 -1.19 -1.96
CA GLY A 111 -3.53 -2.13 -3.05
C GLY A 111 -2.59 -1.55 -4.10
N SER A 112 -2.31 -0.26 -4.12
CA SER A 112 -1.45 0.36 -5.12
C SER A 112 -0.57 1.40 -4.44
N SER A 113 0.75 1.18 -4.45
CA SER A 113 1.72 2.00 -3.70
C SER A 113 1.93 3.40 -4.31
N TYR A 114 0.89 3.95 -4.96
CA TYR A 114 0.94 5.21 -5.67
C TYR A 114 0.66 6.37 -4.73
N SER A 115 1.36 7.47 -4.97
CA SER A 115 1.06 8.77 -4.37
C SER A 115 -0.08 9.48 -5.09
N THR A 116 -0.74 8.88 -6.08
CA THR A 116 -1.86 9.47 -6.81
C THR A 116 -3.17 8.84 -6.36
N PHE A 117 -4.24 9.61 -6.22
CA PHE A 117 -5.59 9.06 -5.98
C PHE A 117 -6.18 8.36 -7.22
N LEU A 118 -5.59 8.60 -8.41
CA LEU A 118 -6.01 8.03 -9.69
C LEU A 118 -5.70 6.52 -9.79
N GLU A 119 -6.60 5.78 -10.44
CA GLU A 119 -6.40 4.37 -10.74
C GLU A 119 -5.32 4.20 -11.82
N ASN A 120 -4.11 3.80 -11.40
CA ASN A 120 -2.96 3.65 -12.30
C ASN A 120 -2.58 2.19 -12.59
N ARG A 121 -3.47 1.21 -12.31
CA ARG A 121 -3.14 -0.21 -12.55
C ARG A 121 -3.63 -0.69 -13.90
N LYS A 122 -2.72 -1.36 -14.64
CA LYS A 122 -3.05 -2.10 -15.88
C LYS A 122 -4.09 -3.20 -15.68
N THR A 123 -4.14 -3.78 -14.47
CA THR A 123 -5.14 -4.79 -14.10
C THR A 123 -6.07 -4.18 -13.07
N PRO A 124 -7.35 -3.97 -13.40
CA PRO A 124 -8.31 -3.37 -12.50
C PRO A 124 -8.68 -4.31 -11.35
N PHE A 125 -9.21 -3.73 -10.27
CA PHE A 125 -9.84 -4.51 -9.20
C PHE A 125 -11.27 -4.90 -9.60
N LEU A 126 -11.69 -6.11 -9.24
CA LEU A 126 -13.04 -6.61 -9.51
C LEU A 126 -14.09 -5.68 -8.87
N ASN A 127 -15.08 -5.23 -9.64
CA ASN A 127 -16.17 -4.34 -9.20
C ASN A 127 -15.76 -3.04 -8.50
N LEU A 128 -14.52 -2.57 -8.69
CA LEU A 128 -14.13 -1.24 -8.25
C LEU A 128 -14.14 -0.29 -9.44
N GLU A 129 -14.82 0.83 -9.25
CA GLU A 129 -14.91 1.92 -10.22
C GLU A 129 -13.79 2.92 -9.95
N SER A 130 -13.30 3.59 -10.99
CA SER A 130 -12.40 4.73 -10.85
C SER A 130 -13.13 5.87 -10.13
N VAL A 131 -12.47 6.53 -9.20
CA VAL A 131 -13.05 7.69 -8.49
C VAL A 131 -12.74 8.96 -9.27
N SER A 132 -13.78 9.75 -9.58
CA SER A 132 -13.63 11.03 -10.28
C SER A 132 -12.91 12.06 -9.38
N HIS A 133 -12.31 13.09 -9.99
CA HIS A 133 -11.67 14.15 -9.22
C HIS A 133 -12.68 14.87 -8.30
N SER A 134 -13.90 15.14 -8.81
CA SER A 134 -14.97 15.78 -8.02
C SER A 134 -15.41 14.93 -6.84
N ASP A 135 -15.63 13.62 -7.05
CA ASP A 135 -16.03 12.70 -5.99
C ASP A 135 -14.93 12.53 -4.94
N PHE A 136 -13.66 12.58 -5.36
CA PHE A 136 -12.53 12.54 -4.43
C PHE A 136 -12.57 13.71 -3.44
N TYR A 137 -12.63 14.96 -3.90
CA TYR A 137 -12.69 16.11 -2.99
C TYR A 137 -13.95 16.13 -2.15
N LYS A 138 -15.11 15.82 -2.74
CA LYS A 138 -16.36 15.72 -2.00
C LYS A 138 -16.26 14.69 -0.86
N THR A 139 -15.67 13.53 -1.15
CA THR A 139 -15.43 12.48 -0.15
C THR A 139 -14.53 12.99 0.97
N LEU A 140 -13.45 13.73 0.68
CA LEU A 140 -12.57 14.28 1.72
C LEU A 140 -13.32 15.27 2.63
N LEU A 141 -14.18 16.13 2.08
CA LEU A 141 -14.98 17.07 2.87
C LEU A 141 -16.02 16.36 3.75
N GLU A 142 -16.56 15.23 3.29
CA GLU A 142 -17.45 14.39 4.10
C GLU A 142 -16.67 13.63 5.20
N LEU A 143 -15.47 13.15 4.90
CA LEU A 143 -14.59 12.49 5.87
C LEU A 143 -14.14 13.40 7.00
N GLU A 144 -13.84 14.67 6.70
CA GLU A 144 -13.50 15.68 7.71
C GLU A 144 -14.59 15.77 8.78
N LYS A 145 -15.86 15.80 8.38
CA LYS A 145 -17.01 15.83 9.29
C LYS A 145 -17.19 14.54 10.09
N LYS A 146 -16.75 13.40 9.55
CA LYS A 146 -16.91 12.06 10.12
C LYS A 146 -15.69 11.58 10.92
N GLU A 147 -14.66 12.41 11.07
CA GLU A 147 -13.37 12.03 11.69
C GLU A 147 -13.56 11.38 13.07
N LYS A 148 -14.28 12.05 13.97
CA LYS A 148 -14.50 11.57 15.34
C LYS A 148 -15.29 10.25 15.37
N ASP A 149 -16.38 10.16 14.61
CA ASP A 149 -17.22 8.96 14.52
C ASP A 149 -16.40 7.76 14.04
N LEU A 150 -15.52 7.97 13.05
CA LEU A 150 -14.67 6.92 12.48
C LEU A 150 -13.60 6.48 13.48
N ILE A 151 -12.92 7.41 14.15
CA ILE A 151 -11.95 7.10 15.21
C ILE A 151 -12.62 6.28 16.31
N GLU A 152 -13.80 6.69 16.78
CA GLU A 152 -14.54 5.96 17.82
C GLU A 152 -14.94 4.55 17.35
N CYS A 153 -15.42 4.42 16.12
CA CYS A 153 -15.77 3.13 15.52
C CYS A 153 -14.59 2.15 15.50
N PHE A 154 -13.44 2.58 14.95
CA PHE A 154 -12.25 1.74 14.91
C PHE A 154 -11.77 1.35 16.31
N ASN A 155 -11.79 2.28 17.28
CA ASN A 155 -11.41 1.96 18.65
C ASN A 155 -12.35 0.94 19.29
N LYS A 156 -13.67 1.09 19.16
CA LYS A 156 -14.66 0.10 19.64
C LYS A 156 -14.44 -1.27 19.02
N PHE A 157 -14.08 -1.32 17.74
CA PHE A 157 -13.74 -2.57 17.07
C PHE A 157 -12.45 -3.19 17.66
N PHE A 158 -11.38 -2.40 17.79
CA PHE A 158 -10.09 -2.91 18.27
C PHE A 158 -10.10 -3.27 19.76
N GLU A 159 -10.89 -2.61 20.60
CA GLU A 159 -11.09 -3.00 22.00
C GLU A 159 -11.61 -4.43 22.15
N LYS A 160 -12.42 -4.90 21.18
CA LYS A 160 -12.95 -6.27 21.15
C LYS A 160 -12.00 -7.28 20.52
N LYS A 161 -11.12 -6.83 19.61
CA LYS A 161 -10.33 -7.71 18.73
C LYS A 161 -8.84 -7.80 19.09
N VAL A 162 -8.31 -6.82 19.81
CA VAL A 162 -6.88 -6.70 20.11
C VAL A 162 -6.67 -6.76 21.61
N LYS A 163 -5.67 -7.54 22.06
CA LYS A 163 -5.29 -7.66 23.47
C LYS A 163 -4.37 -6.50 23.89
N ARG A 164 -4.83 -5.26 23.70
CA ARG A 164 -4.03 -4.06 23.99
C ARG A 164 -3.92 -3.78 25.50
N GLU A 165 -2.76 -3.30 25.92
CA GLU A 165 -2.61 -2.69 27.24
C GLU A 165 -3.30 -1.33 27.26
N LYS A 166 -4.26 -1.14 28.16
CA LYS A 166 -5.12 0.06 28.17
C LYS A 166 -4.48 1.27 28.85
N LYS A 167 -3.39 1.07 29.58
CA LYS A 167 -2.73 2.11 30.40
C LYS A 167 -1.55 2.77 29.70
N LEU A 168 -1.04 2.15 28.63
CA LEU A 168 0.15 2.56 27.91
C LEU A 168 -0.18 2.83 26.44
N ALA A 169 0.34 3.93 25.91
CA ALA A 169 0.28 4.20 24.48
C ALA A 169 1.54 4.91 24.01
N TYR A 170 1.75 4.86 22.71
CA TYR A 170 2.88 5.44 22.02
C TYR A 170 2.38 6.58 21.15
N TYR A 171 3.23 7.58 20.96
CA TYR A 171 2.95 8.62 19.98
C TYR A 171 4.16 8.97 19.14
N TYR A 172 3.87 9.30 17.88
CA TYR A 172 4.86 9.69 16.89
C TYR A 172 4.43 11.03 16.30
N SER A 173 5.32 12.03 16.38
CA SER A 173 5.12 13.31 15.70
C SER A 173 5.87 13.32 14.37
N SER A 174 5.17 13.68 13.31
CA SER A 174 5.73 13.83 11.96
C SER A 174 5.37 15.17 11.37
N THR A 175 6.29 15.74 10.59
CA THR A 175 6.08 17.00 9.88
C THR A 175 5.66 16.72 8.46
N TYR A 176 4.72 17.52 7.95
CA TYR A 176 4.27 17.49 6.57
C TYR A 176 4.38 18.86 5.94
N LYS A 177 4.68 18.85 4.64
CA LYS A 177 4.67 20.02 3.77
C LYS A 177 3.68 19.76 2.65
N TYR A 178 2.72 20.67 2.51
CA TYR A 178 1.85 20.76 1.34
C TYR A 178 2.28 21.98 0.52
N ASN A 179 2.64 21.76 -0.74
CA ASN A 179 2.97 22.84 -1.66
C ASN A 179 1.84 22.95 -2.71
N SER A 180 1.16 24.10 -2.74
CA SER A 180 0.01 24.33 -3.61
C SER A 180 0.41 24.50 -5.07
N TYR A 181 1.59 25.06 -5.35
CA TYR A 181 2.12 25.23 -6.70
C TYR A 181 2.42 23.89 -7.37
N TRP A 182 3.13 23.00 -6.67
CA TRP A 182 3.44 21.64 -7.14
C TRP A 182 2.28 20.66 -6.97
N LYS A 183 1.21 21.04 -6.25
CA LYS A 183 0.04 20.20 -5.95
C LYS A 183 0.40 18.90 -5.25
N VAL A 184 1.37 18.96 -4.33
CA VAL A 184 1.99 17.79 -3.70
C VAL A 184 2.04 17.96 -2.19
N LEU A 185 1.65 16.90 -1.49
CA LEU A 185 1.79 16.72 -0.05
C LEU A 185 2.78 15.59 0.22
N TYR A 186 3.77 15.84 1.06
CA TYR A 186 4.74 14.84 1.50
C TYR A 186 5.16 15.09 2.95
N GLY A 187 5.57 14.03 3.64
CA GLY A 187 6.18 14.17 4.97
C GLY A 187 7.66 14.48 4.88
N LEU A 188 8.16 15.19 5.89
CA LEU A 188 9.57 15.54 6.05
C LEU A 188 10.07 15.06 7.41
N PRO A 189 11.33 14.57 7.50
CA PRO A 189 11.94 14.22 8.78
C PRO A 189 12.39 15.46 9.58
N THR A 190 12.31 16.66 9.03
CA THR A 190 12.61 17.95 9.69
C THR A 190 11.62 19.02 9.27
N LEU A 191 11.28 19.90 10.20
CA LEU A 191 10.61 21.16 9.91
C LEU A 191 11.63 22.11 9.27
N ASP A 192 11.74 22.07 7.95
CA ASP A 192 12.52 23.04 7.19
C ASP A 192 11.56 24.14 6.71
N VAL A 193 11.48 25.21 7.50
CA VAL A 193 10.61 26.35 7.21
C VAL A 193 11.28 27.18 6.13
N GLN A 194 11.07 26.78 4.87
CA GLN A 194 11.25 27.72 3.78
C GLN A 194 10.00 28.62 3.75
N GLU A 195 10.20 29.93 3.92
CA GLU A 195 9.17 30.95 3.77
C GLU A 195 8.85 31.13 2.28
N GLU A 196 8.17 30.16 1.69
CA GLU A 196 7.50 30.33 0.40
C GLU A 196 5.99 30.46 0.66
N SER A 197 5.39 31.53 0.14
CA SER A 197 3.96 31.84 0.30
C SER A 197 3.01 30.72 -0.15
N GLU A 198 3.51 29.79 -0.97
CA GLU A 198 2.79 28.65 -1.55
C GLU A 198 2.94 27.34 -0.75
N THR A 199 3.61 27.39 0.41
CA THR A 199 3.88 26.20 1.22
C THR A 199 3.21 26.24 2.59
N LEU A 200 2.48 25.16 2.91
CA LEU A 200 1.87 24.94 4.21
C LEU A 200 2.60 23.83 4.96
N ASN A 201 3.27 24.21 6.04
CA ASN A 201 3.91 23.27 6.97
C ASN A 201 2.99 22.99 8.16
N PHE A 202 2.88 21.73 8.55
CA PHE A 202 2.06 21.30 9.68
C PHE A 202 2.62 20.03 10.32
N GLU A 203 2.22 19.77 11.55
CA GLU A 203 2.61 18.57 12.29
C GLU A 203 1.42 17.62 12.45
N MET A 204 1.70 16.32 12.49
CA MET A 204 0.74 15.28 12.80
C MET A 204 1.27 14.43 13.95
N ALA A 205 0.50 14.36 15.04
CA ALA A 205 0.74 13.42 16.12
C ALA A 205 -0.15 12.20 15.92
N LEU A 206 0.45 11.03 15.70
CA LEU A 206 -0.24 9.75 15.68
C LEU A 206 -0.09 9.05 17.03
N PHE A 207 -1.20 8.52 17.55
CA PHE A 207 -1.26 7.74 18.78
C PHE A 207 -1.59 6.28 18.44
N PHE A 208 -0.88 5.33 19.06
CA PHE A 208 -1.04 3.89 18.77
C PHE A 208 -0.67 3.02 19.98
N ASP A 209 -1.11 1.76 19.98
CA ASP A 209 -0.75 0.77 21.02
C ASP A 209 0.55 0.02 20.70
N SER A 210 0.99 -0.89 21.59
CA SER A 210 2.25 -1.65 21.43
C SER A 210 2.32 -2.51 20.16
N TYR A 211 1.17 -2.84 19.55
CA TYR A 211 1.10 -3.59 18.29
C TYR A 211 1.05 -2.67 17.06
N GLY A 212 1.17 -1.35 17.24
CA GLY A 212 1.06 -0.37 16.18
C GLY A 212 -0.37 -0.12 15.70
N ILE A 213 -1.39 -0.58 16.43
CA ILE A 213 -2.79 -0.32 16.05
C ILE A 213 -3.12 1.14 16.41
N PRO A 214 -3.59 1.95 15.44
CA PRO A 214 -3.89 3.35 15.69
C PRO A 214 -5.00 3.54 16.73
N LEU A 215 -4.82 4.53 17.60
CA LEU A 215 -5.80 5.01 18.57
C LEU A 215 -6.46 6.29 18.06
N SER A 216 -5.66 7.29 17.69
CA SER A 216 -6.13 8.58 17.18
C SER A 216 -4.99 9.25 16.43
N TYR A 217 -5.30 10.28 15.66
CA TYR A 217 -4.30 11.26 15.23
C TYR A 217 -4.78 12.68 15.55
N LYS A 218 -3.88 13.66 15.54
CA LYS A 218 -4.22 15.09 15.56
C LYS A 218 -3.32 15.84 14.58
N LEU A 219 -3.91 16.77 13.83
CA LEU A 219 -3.20 17.70 12.96
C LEU A 219 -3.03 19.06 13.64
N PHE A 220 -1.86 19.65 13.45
CA PHE A 220 -1.50 20.96 13.98
C PHE A 220 -1.04 21.83 12.81
N ILE A 221 -1.97 22.61 12.29
CA ILE A 221 -1.74 23.50 11.16
C ILE A 221 -1.39 24.89 11.72
N LYS A 222 -0.23 25.43 11.31
CA LYS A 222 0.33 26.71 11.84
C LYS A 222 0.62 26.74 13.34
N GLU A 223 0.42 25.63 14.05
CA GLU A 223 0.78 25.44 15.45
C GLU A 223 1.75 24.26 15.57
N LYS A 224 2.66 24.31 16.55
CA LYS A 224 3.47 23.14 16.90
C LYS A 224 2.74 22.24 17.88
N PHE A 225 2.98 20.94 17.78
CA PHE A 225 2.54 20.00 18.79
C PHE A 225 3.07 20.41 20.17
N SER A 226 2.18 20.46 21.16
CA SER A 226 2.54 20.66 22.55
C SER A 226 2.01 19.50 23.37
N GLU A 227 2.88 18.93 24.21
CA GLU A 227 2.54 17.83 25.10
C GLU A 227 1.43 18.19 26.10
N LYS A 228 1.17 19.48 26.37
CA LYS A 228 0.01 19.92 27.17
C LYS A 228 -1.32 19.46 26.55
N LYS A 229 -1.37 19.25 25.23
CA LYS A 229 -2.53 18.72 24.50
C LYS A 229 -2.69 17.20 24.63
N LEU A 230 -1.73 16.49 25.24
CA LEU A 230 -1.87 15.06 25.57
C LEU A 230 -2.95 14.81 26.63
N GLU A 231 -3.22 15.79 27.52
CA GLU A 231 -4.17 15.64 28.62
C GLU A 231 -5.59 15.31 28.14
N GLU A 232 -6.01 15.89 27.01
CA GLU A 232 -7.31 15.55 26.39
C GLU A 232 -7.37 14.08 25.95
N ILE A 233 -6.28 13.58 25.36
CA ILE A 233 -6.19 12.22 24.85
C ILE A 233 -6.06 11.21 25.99
N LYS A 234 -5.28 11.54 27.04
CA LYS A 234 -5.19 10.75 28.28
C LYS A 234 -6.57 10.50 28.87
N LYS A 235 -7.39 11.55 28.99
CA LYS A 235 -8.76 11.45 29.52
C LYS A 235 -9.67 10.62 28.60
N THR A 236 -9.62 10.88 27.30
CA THR A 236 -10.48 10.22 26.32
C THR A 236 -10.26 8.71 26.27
N PHE A 237 -8.99 8.27 26.25
CA PHE A 237 -8.64 6.86 26.09
C PHE A 237 -8.24 6.16 27.40
N LYS A 238 -8.34 6.85 28.55
CA LYS A 238 -7.94 6.35 29.87
C LYS A 238 -6.48 5.85 29.93
N ILE A 239 -5.60 6.53 29.19
CA ILE A 239 -4.17 6.22 29.11
C ILE A 239 -3.45 6.95 30.23
N SER A 240 -2.73 6.23 31.08
CA SER A 240 -1.94 6.81 32.17
C SER A 240 -0.55 7.26 31.73
N LYS A 241 0.04 6.58 30.73
CA LYS A 241 1.41 6.84 30.29
C LYS A 241 1.51 6.88 28.77
N PHE A 242 2.17 7.92 28.26
CA PHE A 242 2.51 8.08 26.85
C PHE A 242 4.02 7.98 26.67
N ILE A 243 4.45 7.21 25.67
CA ILE A 243 5.85 7.06 25.30
C ILE A 243 6.08 7.72 23.94
N LEU A 244 6.98 8.70 23.88
CA LEU A 244 7.36 9.35 22.63
C LEU A 244 8.22 8.39 21.80
N VAL A 245 7.81 8.09 20.58
CA VAL A 245 8.66 7.41 19.61
C VAL A 245 9.24 8.46 18.67
N SER A 246 10.57 8.55 18.57
CA SER A 246 11.25 9.56 17.77
C SER A 246 12.31 8.94 16.88
N THR A 247 12.31 9.30 15.60
CA THR A 247 13.34 8.86 14.64
C THR A 247 14.67 9.62 14.82
N LYS A 248 14.73 10.58 15.75
CA LYS A 248 15.92 11.38 16.09
C LYS A 248 16.06 11.53 17.60
N LYS A 249 17.29 11.80 18.07
CA LYS A 249 17.54 12.17 19.46
C LYS A 249 16.79 13.46 19.79
N SER A 250 15.71 13.36 20.57
CA SER A 250 15.00 14.51 21.09
C SER A 250 15.75 15.07 22.30
N LYS A 251 15.95 16.40 22.37
CA LYS A 251 16.51 17.07 23.55
C LYS A 251 15.59 17.01 24.79
N VAL A 252 14.44 16.36 24.70
CA VAL A 252 13.47 16.27 25.80
C VAL A 252 14.02 15.30 26.86
N GLN A 253 14.77 15.86 27.80
CA GLN A 253 15.48 15.16 28.87
C GLN A 253 14.60 14.75 30.06
N ASN A 254 13.26 14.77 29.95
CA ASN A 254 12.39 14.62 31.13
C ASN A 254 11.20 13.63 31.00
N ARG A 255 11.09 12.78 29.97
CA ARG A 255 9.89 11.94 29.78
C ARG A 255 10.13 10.66 28.97
N SER A 256 9.42 9.59 29.34
CA SER A 256 9.40 8.28 28.68
C SER A 256 9.43 8.32 27.15
N PHE A 257 10.51 7.79 26.54
CA PHE A 257 10.74 7.83 25.11
C PHE A 257 11.38 6.55 24.55
N ILE A 258 11.26 6.37 23.24
CA ILE A 258 12.10 5.50 22.40
C ILE A 258 12.64 6.39 21.28
N SER A 259 13.96 6.57 21.21
CA SER A 259 14.58 7.41 20.19
C SER A 259 15.71 6.69 19.45
N SER A 260 15.77 6.88 18.14
CA SER A 260 16.93 6.42 17.36
C SER A 260 18.14 7.32 17.61
N ILE A 261 19.30 6.69 17.78
CA ILE A 261 20.60 7.37 17.83
C ILE A 261 21.54 6.79 16.77
N LEU A 262 22.45 7.62 16.26
CA LEU A 262 23.51 7.18 15.36
C LEU A 262 24.68 6.65 16.18
N PHE A 263 25.40 5.64 15.65
CA PHE A 263 26.54 5.05 16.34
C PHE A 263 27.62 6.09 16.66
N GLU A 264 27.85 7.00 15.71
CA GLU A 264 28.84 8.07 15.78
C GLU A 264 28.52 9.10 16.87
N ASN A 265 27.26 9.18 17.29
CA ASN A 265 26.79 10.11 18.32
C ASN A 265 26.81 9.51 19.74
N LEU A 266 27.29 8.27 19.90
CA LEU A 266 27.46 7.61 21.19
C LEU A 266 28.84 7.89 21.78
N ASP A 267 28.94 7.85 23.11
CA ASP A 267 30.23 8.01 23.79
C ASP A 267 31.21 6.88 23.42
N LEU A 268 32.50 7.19 23.38
CA LEU A 268 33.56 6.25 22.95
C LEU A 268 33.56 4.95 23.76
N GLU A 269 33.26 5.00 25.05
CA GLU A 269 33.17 3.81 25.90
C GLU A 269 31.99 2.91 25.51
N ILE A 270 30.83 3.51 25.22
CA ILE A 270 29.65 2.80 24.75
C ILE A 270 29.93 2.18 23.38
N GLN A 271 30.53 2.93 22.46
CA GLN A 271 30.93 2.41 21.15
C GLN A 271 31.85 1.19 21.28
N LYS A 272 32.86 1.25 22.15
CA LYS A 272 33.74 0.10 22.43
C LYS A 272 32.97 -1.09 23.01
N GLU A 273 32.04 -0.85 23.93
CA GLU A 273 31.22 -1.92 24.51
C GLU A 273 30.30 -2.57 23.46
N ILE A 274 29.72 -1.81 22.53
CA ILE A 274 28.91 -2.35 21.42
C ILE A 274 29.74 -3.31 20.55
N LEU A 275 30.98 -2.95 20.23
CA LEU A 275 31.88 -3.73 19.38
C LEU A 275 32.35 -5.04 20.03
N LYS A 276 32.24 -5.18 21.36
CA LYS A 276 32.53 -6.45 22.03
C LYS A 276 31.47 -7.50 21.69
N ASN A 277 31.93 -8.71 21.37
CA ASN A 277 31.08 -9.88 21.09
C ASN A 277 30.36 -10.46 22.32
N THR A 278 30.59 -9.90 23.52
CA THR A 278 29.92 -10.31 24.75
C THR A 278 28.52 -9.71 24.88
N LYS A 279 27.66 -10.35 25.69
CA LYS A 279 26.29 -9.89 26.04
C LYS A 279 25.30 -9.79 24.88
N TRP A 280 25.64 -10.32 23.71
CA TRP A 280 24.70 -10.47 22.62
C TRP A 280 23.77 -11.66 22.87
N LYS A 281 22.46 -11.42 22.81
CA LYS A 281 21.45 -12.48 22.81
C LYS A 281 21.03 -12.75 21.37
N VAL A 282 21.12 -14.01 20.95
CA VAL A 282 20.63 -14.46 19.64
C VAL A 282 19.10 -14.53 19.70
N ILE A 283 18.45 -13.88 18.73
CA ILE A 283 16.99 -13.83 18.61
C ILE A 283 16.52 -14.87 17.59
N GLU A 284 17.21 -14.96 16.45
CA GLU A 284 16.90 -15.90 15.40
C GLU A 284 18.19 -16.45 14.80
N LYS A 285 18.24 -17.77 14.60
CA LYS A 285 19.34 -18.47 13.92
C LYS A 285 18.83 -19.67 13.12
N ASP A 286 19.56 -20.02 12.08
CA ASP A 286 19.34 -21.25 11.33
C ASP A 286 19.72 -22.47 12.18
N ILE A 287 18.84 -23.47 12.24
CA ILE A 287 19.04 -24.68 13.05
C ILE A 287 20.13 -25.59 12.45
N LYS A 288 20.28 -25.59 11.13
CA LYS A 288 21.21 -26.48 10.41
C LYS A 288 22.61 -25.89 10.28
N THR A 289 22.70 -24.60 9.99
CA THR A 289 23.99 -23.91 9.73
C THR A 289 24.53 -23.15 10.94
N ASP A 290 23.74 -23.06 12.02
CA ASP A 290 23.98 -22.20 13.20
C ASP A 290 24.16 -20.71 12.85
N GLU A 291 23.74 -20.31 11.64
CA GLU A 291 23.88 -18.95 11.18
C GLU A 291 22.92 -18.02 11.91
N VAL A 292 23.45 -16.97 12.55
CA VAL A 292 22.65 -15.96 13.25
C VAL A 292 21.98 -15.01 12.25
N PHE A 293 20.66 -14.94 12.27
CA PHE A 293 19.88 -13.99 11.48
C PHE A 293 19.62 -12.70 12.24
N GLU A 294 19.35 -12.79 13.54
CA GLU A 294 19.01 -11.64 14.39
C GLU A 294 19.62 -11.78 15.77
N ARG A 295 20.11 -10.65 16.32
CA ARG A 295 20.63 -10.57 17.69
C ARG A 295 20.38 -9.20 18.29
N ASN A 296 20.31 -9.14 19.61
CA ASN A 296 20.23 -7.88 20.33
C ASN A 296 21.20 -7.81 21.50
N LYS A 297 21.44 -6.60 21.96
CA LYS A 297 22.29 -6.27 23.11
C LYS A 297 21.70 -5.06 23.82
N ILE A 298 21.84 -5.03 25.13
CA ILE A 298 21.37 -3.94 25.97
C ILE A 298 22.56 -3.41 26.75
N ILE A 299 22.72 -2.10 26.76
CA ILE A 299 23.74 -1.40 27.54
C ILE A 299 23.02 -0.36 28.41
N ASN A 300 23.23 -0.42 29.72
CA ASN A 300 22.76 0.62 30.63
C ASN A 300 23.76 1.78 30.56
N ILE A 301 23.29 2.97 30.19
CA ILE A 301 24.12 4.18 30.10
C ILE A 301 24.16 4.87 31.47
N ASP A 302 23.00 5.03 32.10
CA ASP A 302 22.85 5.55 33.46
C ASP A 302 21.70 4.80 34.18
N ASN A 303 21.34 5.24 35.40
CA ASN A 303 20.33 4.55 36.21
C ASN A 303 18.96 4.43 35.52
N ASN A 304 18.62 5.34 34.60
CA ASN A 304 17.31 5.35 33.94
C ASN A 304 17.41 5.08 32.45
N LEU A 305 18.56 5.29 31.82
CA LEU A 305 18.75 5.29 30.37
C LEU A 305 19.38 4.00 29.87
N LYS A 306 18.67 3.32 28.96
CA LYS A 306 19.09 2.07 28.33
C LYS A 306 19.30 2.28 26.83
N LEU A 307 20.36 1.69 26.30
CA LEU A 307 20.62 1.58 24.88
C LEU A 307 20.31 0.16 24.43
N TYR A 308 19.27 0.03 23.63
CA TYR A 308 18.91 -1.19 22.92
C TYR A 308 19.59 -1.21 21.55
N ILE A 309 20.40 -2.23 21.31
CA ILE A 309 21.06 -2.46 20.04
C ILE A 309 20.43 -3.69 19.41
N TYR A 310 19.94 -3.56 18.20
CA TYR A 310 19.41 -4.67 17.41
C TYR A 310 20.16 -4.78 16.10
N TRP A 311 20.46 -6.02 15.71
CA TRP A 311 21.09 -6.33 14.45
C TRP A 311 20.31 -7.41 13.71
N SER A 312 20.14 -7.23 12.40
CA SER A 312 19.62 -8.29 11.53
C SER A 312 20.43 -8.43 10.25
N LYS A 313 20.67 -9.68 9.83
CA LYS A 313 21.38 -10.02 8.59
C LYS A 313 20.68 -9.42 7.36
N LYS A 314 19.34 -9.46 7.35
CA LYS A 314 18.53 -8.89 6.27
C LYS A 314 18.73 -7.38 6.14
N ARG A 315 18.78 -6.64 7.25
CA ARG A 315 19.06 -5.20 7.22
C ARG A 315 20.52 -4.95 6.82
N ALA A 316 21.46 -5.76 7.30
CA ALA A 316 22.87 -5.64 6.91
C ALA A 316 23.08 -5.75 5.41
N PHE A 317 22.43 -6.73 4.75
CA PHE A 317 22.47 -6.85 3.30
C PHE A 317 21.86 -5.63 2.59
N LYS A 318 20.74 -5.12 3.10
CA LYS A 318 20.10 -3.91 2.56
C LYS A 318 21.01 -2.67 2.70
N ASP A 319 21.64 -2.50 3.87
CA ASP A 319 22.57 -1.40 4.16
C ASP A 319 23.81 -1.44 3.26
N TYR A 320 24.31 -2.65 2.96
CA TYR A 320 25.41 -2.85 2.02
C TYR A 320 25.03 -2.39 0.60
N ILE A 321 23.85 -2.78 0.11
CA ILE A 321 23.34 -2.36 -1.20
C ILE A 321 23.09 -0.84 -1.23
N GLU A 322 22.55 -0.27 -0.15
CA GLU A 322 22.29 1.17 -0.01
C GLU A 322 23.56 2.00 0.25
N LYS A 323 24.71 1.36 0.53
CA LYS A 323 25.99 1.99 0.89
C LYS A 323 25.87 3.00 2.04
N ASN A 324 25.02 2.72 3.03
CA ASN A 324 24.72 3.67 4.11
C ASN A 324 25.56 3.48 5.39
N GLY A 325 26.48 2.51 5.41
CA GLY A 325 27.44 2.28 6.50
C GLY A 325 26.86 1.71 7.81
N ARG A 326 25.53 1.52 7.92
CA ARG A 326 24.87 1.08 9.17
C ARG A 326 25.04 -0.40 9.48
N ASN A 327 25.41 -1.21 8.48
CA ASN A 327 25.77 -2.63 8.62
C ASN A 327 24.74 -3.49 9.37
N GLY A 328 23.46 -3.14 9.28
CA GLY A 328 22.35 -3.90 9.88
C GLY A 328 22.01 -3.52 11.31
N TYR A 329 22.71 -2.57 11.92
CA TYR A 329 22.49 -2.14 13.30
C TYR A 329 21.43 -1.06 13.41
N LEU A 330 20.60 -1.19 14.44
CA LEU A 330 19.63 -0.20 14.90
C LEU A 330 19.91 0.08 16.38
N TYR A 331 20.11 1.36 16.71
CA TYR A 331 20.40 1.82 18.07
C TYR A 331 19.22 2.65 18.58
N LEU A 332 18.55 2.14 19.61
CA LEU A 332 17.37 2.76 20.21
C LEU A 332 17.66 3.07 21.68
N MET A 333 17.56 4.34 22.05
CA MET A 333 17.64 4.77 23.44
C MET A 333 16.25 4.87 24.04
N THR A 334 16.11 4.41 25.28
CA THR A 334 14.88 4.54 26.05
C THR A 334 15.20 4.76 27.51
N ASP A 335 14.42 5.60 28.18
CA ASP A 335 14.41 5.81 29.63
C ASP A 335 13.27 5.03 30.32
N ASP A 336 12.58 4.15 29.58
CA ASP A 336 11.43 3.41 30.06
C ASP A 336 11.82 1.99 30.51
N GLU A 337 11.50 1.66 31.76
CA GLU A 337 11.79 0.34 32.32
C GLU A 337 10.72 -0.72 32.03
N PHE A 338 9.53 -0.33 31.58
CA PHE A 338 8.38 -1.22 31.39
C PHE A 338 8.33 -1.85 29.99
N ILE A 339 9.14 -1.35 29.04
CA ILE A 339 9.16 -1.89 27.68
C ILE A 339 10.14 -3.04 27.62
N GLU A 340 9.64 -4.21 27.22
CA GLU A 340 10.50 -5.35 27.03
C GLU A 340 11.44 -5.14 25.83
N PRO A 341 12.72 -5.54 25.90
CA PRO A 341 13.70 -5.22 24.86
C PRO A 341 13.30 -5.67 23.45
N HIS A 342 12.63 -6.81 23.35
CA HIS A 342 12.16 -7.36 22.08
C HIS A 342 10.99 -6.54 21.48
N GLU A 343 10.26 -5.77 22.28
CA GLU A 343 9.15 -4.92 21.84
C GLU A 343 9.64 -3.56 21.32
N ILE A 344 10.74 -3.02 21.87
CA ILE A 344 11.28 -1.70 21.51
C ILE A 344 11.46 -1.56 19.99
N SER A 345 12.07 -2.57 19.35
CA SER A 345 12.26 -2.55 17.89
C SER A 345 10.93 -2.60 17.14
N ASN A 346 9.98 -3.42 17.60
CA ASN A 346 8.68 -3.56 16.95
C ASN A 346 7.88 -2.25 17.01
N ILE A 347 7.81 -1.64 18.20
CA ILE A 347 7.19 -0.34 18.45
C ILE A 347 7.78 0.73 17.53
N PHE A 348 9.12 0.80 17.46
CA PHE A 348 9.80 1.75 16.60
C PHE A 348 9.50 1.49 15.11
N GLN A 349 9.47 0.23 14.67
CA GLN A 349 9.15 -0.12 13.29
C GLN A 349 7.70 0.23 12.88
N HIS A 350 6.79 0.47 13.84
CA HIS A 350 5.44 0.94 13.55
C HIS A 350 5.37 2.41 13.12
N THR A 351 6.43 3.21 13.29
CA THR A 351 6.48 4.58 12.76
C THR A 351 7.07 4.65 11.35
N TRP A 352 7.79 3.59 10.92
CA TRP A 352 8.53 3.61 9.67
C TRP A 352 7.61 3.68 8.43
N ASN A 353 7.93 4.63 7.56
CA ASN A 353 7.31 4.89 6.24
C ASN A 353 5.90 5.44 6.34
N ILE A 354 5.50 5.97 7.50
CA ILE A 354 4.15 6.51 7.64
C ILE A 354 3.96 7.76 6.78
N GLU A 355 4.98 8.62 6.72
CA GLU A 355 5.04 9.82 5.88
C GLU A 355 4.86 9.49 4.40
N ASP A 356 5.61 8.49 3.92
CA ASP A 356 5.56 8.03 2.54
C ASP A 356 4.19 7.48 2.16
N LYS A 357 3.48 6.86 3.10
CA LYS A 357 2.12 6.34 2.89
C LYS A 357 1.07 7.45 2.87
N PHE A 358 1.36 8.56 3.54
CA PHE A 358 0.47 9.70 3.66
C PHE A 358 0.71 10.70 2.52
N LYS A 359 1.84 10.61 1.82
CA LYS A 359 2.15 11.36 0.58
C LYS A 359 1.01 11.27 -0.45
N ILE A 360 0.72 12.40 -1.08
CA ILE A 360 -0.17 12.47 -2.25
C ILE A 360 0.29 13.55 -3.24
N THR A 361 0.11 13.32 -4.53
CA THR A 361 0.46 14.23 -5.64
C THR A 361 -0.78 14.54 -6.48
N ASP A 362 -0.67 15.59 -7.29
CA ASP A 362 -1.71 16.04 -8.23
C ASP A 362 -3.02 16.43 -7.54
N VAL A 363 -2.92 17.13 -6.41
CA VAL A 363 -4.06 17.56 -5.59
C VAL A 363 -4.00 19.04 -5.21
N GLU A 364 -5.17 19.67 -5.21
CA GLU A 364 -5.40 21.05 -4.77
C GLU A 364 -6.19 21.04 -3.46
N PHE A 365 -5.49 20.95 -2.35
CA PHE A 365 -6.09 20.90 -1.03
C PHE A 365 -6.31 22.28 -0.41
N SER A 366 -7.50 22.42 0.17
CA SER A 366 -7.77 23.38 1.24
C SER A 366 -7.48 22.71 2.58
N GLU A 367 -7.51 23.48 3.66
CA GLU A 367 -7.34 22.96 5.01
C GLU A 367 -8.29 21.79 5.33
N ARG A 368 -9.56 21.91 4.96
CA ARG A 368 -10.56 20.85 5.15
C ARG A 368 -10.25 19.58 4.36
N HIS A 369 -9.72 19.74 3.14
CA HIS A 369 -9.29 18.59 2.34
C HIS A 369 -8.08 17.88 2.98
N LEU A 370 -7.17 18.61 3.63
CA LEU A 370 -6.07 18.01 4.40
C LEU A 370 -6.61 17.13 5.53
N HIS A 371 -7.54 17.66 6.34
CA HIS A 371 -8.18 16.88 7.39
C HIS A 371 -8.81 15.60 6.85
N GLY A 372 -9.65 15.72 5.81
CA GLY A 372 -10.27 14.56 5.15
C GLY A 372 -9.26 13.54 4.60
N HIS A 373 -8.15 14.00 4.02
CA HIS A 373 -7.09 13.13 3.52
C HIS A 373 -6.41 12.35 4.64
N PHE A 374 -6.12 12.99 5.78
CA PHE A 374 -5.55 12.30 6.94
C PHE A 374 -6.54 11.34 7.58
N THR A 375 -7.85 11.63 7.57
CA THR A 375 -8.89 10.66 7.95
C THR A 375 -8.83 9.43 7.06
N LEU A 376 -8.74 9.61 5.73
CA LEU A 376 -8.56 8.51 4.78
C LEU A 376 -7.26 7.72 5.06
N CYS A 377 -6.15 8.41 5.33
CA CYS A 377 -4.88 7.77 5.68
C CYS A 377 -5.01 6.93 6.96
N TYR A 378 -5.69 7.47 7.98
CA TYR A 378 -5.93 6.80 9.26
C TYR A 378 -6.76 5.53 9.08
N ILE A 379 -7.83 5.57 8.28
CA ILE A 379 -8.64 4.38 7.94
C ILE A 379 -7.77 3.31 7.29
N CYS A 380 -6.96 3.70 6.29
CA CYS A 380 -6.03 2.79 5.63
C CYS A 380 -5.03 2.19 6.62
N LEU A 381 -4.49 3.01 7.52
CA LEU A 381 -3.54 2.59 8.53
C LEU A 381 -4.16 1.60 9.52
N CYS A 382 -5.38 1.83 9.97
CA CYS A 382 -6.12 0.92 10.85
C CYS A 382 -6.27 -0.47 10.21
N ILE A 383 -6.72 -0.51 8.96
CA ILE A 383 -6.93 -1.76 8.22
C ILE A 383 -5.61 -2.52 8.03
N ILE A 384 -4.56 -1.83 7.56
CA ILE A 384 -3.29 -2.50 7.27
C ILE A 384 -2.56 -2.95 8.54
N ARG A 385 -2.63 -2.17 9.63
CA ARG A 385 -2.05 -2.53 10.93
C ARG A 385 -2.78 -3.72 11.54
N TYR A 386 -4.10 -3.79 11.41
CA TYR A 386 -4.86 -4.95 11.85
C TYR A 386 -4.48 -6.21 11.05
N PHE A 387 -4.30 -6.10 9.73
CA PHE A 387 -3.80 -7.23 8.94
C PHE A 387 -2.38 -7.65 9.33
N GLN A 388 -1.49 -6.70 9.66
CA GLN A 388 -0.16 -7.03 10.21
C GLN A 388 -0.28 -7.77 11.55
N TYR A 389 -1.17 -7.32 12.45
CA TYR A 389 -1.43 -7.97 13.74
C TYR A 389 -1.93 -9.42 13.56
N LEU A 390 -2.88 -9.64 12.66
CA LEU A 390 -3.40 -10.99 12.35
C LEU A 390 -2.33 -11.88 11.70
N LEU A 391 -1.56 -11.36 10.75
CA LEU A 391 -0.45 -12.08 10.13
C LEU A 391 0.65 -12.42 11.14
N GLY A 392 0.88 -11.54 12.12
CA GLY A 392 1.80 -11.70 13.23
C GLY A 392 1.31 -12.61 14.35
N SER A 393 0.27 -13.42 14.09
CA SER A 393 -0.32 -14.34 15.07
C SER A 393 -0.80 -13.60 16.33
N ASN A 394 -1.56 -12.52 16.11
CA ASN A 394 -2.07 -11.61 17.14
C ASN A 394 -0.96 -10.86 17.88
N GLY A 395 -0.01 -10.30 17.12
CA GLY A 395 1.04 -9.44 17.65
C GLY A 395 2.26 -10.15 18.25
N LYS A 396 2.32 -11.49 18.19
CA LYS A 396 3.47 -12.28 18.67
C LYS A 396 4.74 -12.07 17.84
N VAL A 397 4.57 -11.78 16.55
CA VAL A 397 5.67 -11.57 15.61
C VAL A 397 5.39 -10.31 14.80
N PHE A 398 6.39 -9.45 14.68
CA PHE A 398 6.29 -8.30 13.80
C PHE A 398 6.26 -8.73 12.34
N VAL A 399 5.26 -8.25 11.59
CA VAL A 399 5.13 -8.51 10.16
C VAL A 399 5.27 -7.20 9.40
N PRO A 400 6.25 -7.07 8.47
CA PRO A 400 6.36 -5.88 7.62
C PRO A 400 5.09 -5.59 6.81
N MET A 401 4.73 -4.32 6.69
CA MET A 401 3.48 -3.86 6.05
C MET A 401 3.32 -4.35 4.61
N ILE A 402 4.44 -4.52 3.89
CA ILE A 402 4.46 -5.01 2.50
C ILE A 402 3.75 -6.36 2.31
N TYR A 403 3.75 -7.24 3.31
CA TYR A 403 3.07 -8.53 3.22
C TYR A 403 1.55 -8.34 3.17
N ALA A 404 1.00 -7.44 3.98
CA ALA A 404 -0.42 -7.09 3.95
C ALA A 404 -0.77 -6.33 2.65
N ASN A 405 0.09 -5.42 2.17
CA ASN A 405 -0.13 -4.75 0.88
C ASN A 405 -0.15 -5.74 -0.29
N LYS A 406 0.76 -6.73 -0.30
CA LYS A 406 0.80 -7.79 -1.33
C LYS A 406 -0.41 -8.72 -1.23
N ALA A 407 -0.92 -9.00 -0.03
CA ALA A 407 -2.14 -9.77 0.15
C ALA A 407 -3.36 -9.09 -0.52
N ILE A 408 -3.44 -7.76 -0.47
CA ILE A 408 -4.54 -7.01 -1.12
C ILE A 408 -4.29 -6.88 -2.63
N SER A 409 -3.06 -6.58 -3.01
CA SER A 409 -2.74 -6.16 -4.38
C SER A 409 -2.49 -7.30 -5.35
N ASN A 410 -1.92 -8.42 -4.93
CA ASN A 410 -1.46 -9.47 -5.86
C ASN A 410 -2.53 -10.47 -6.31
N PRO A 411 -3.47 -10.96 -5.45
CA PRO A 411 -4.43 -11.96 -5.84
C PRO A 411 -5.25 -11.53 -7.05
N MET A 412 -5.23 -12.37 -8.08
CA MET A 412 -5.87 -12.10 -9.35
C MET A 412 -6.74 -13.28 -9.75
N ILE A 413 -7.80 -13.01 -10.48
CA ILE A 413 -8.73 -14.01 -10.98
C ILE A 413 -8.81 -13.93 -12.49
N PHE A 414 -8.55 -15.07 -13.12
CA PHE A 414 -8.68 -15.26 -14.55
C PHE A 414 -10.03 -15.90 -14.83
N MET A 415 -10.80 -15.28 -15.72
CA MET A 415 -12.12 -15.75 -16.12
C MET A 415 -12.02 -16.50 -17.45
N GLU A 416 -12.40 -17.77 -17.46
CA GLU A 416 -12.35 -18.65 -18.62
C GLU A 416 -13.77 -19.10 -19.01
N LYS A 417 -14.16 -18.93 -20.27
CA LYS A 417 -15.43 -19.44 -20.78
C LYS A 417 -15.20 -20.80 -21.43
N LYS A 418 -15.85 -21.85 -20.91
CA LYS A 418 -15.87 -23.19 -21.52
C LYS A 418 -17.32 -23.52 -21.88
N GLY A 419 -17.63 -23.49 -23.17
CA GLY A 419 -19.02 -23.59 -23.64
C GLY A 419 -19.87 -22.43 -23.14
N ASN A 420 -20.98 -22.73 -22.44
CA ASN A 420 -21.88 -21.73 -21.86
C ASN A 420 -21.56 -21.36 -20.41
N GLU A 421 -20.57 -22.02 -19.81
CA GLU A 421 -20.21 -21.85 -18.41
C GLU A 421 -18.95 -20.98 -18.25
N LEU A 422 -18.91 -20.25 -17.14
CA LEU A 422 -17.83 -19.36 -16.76
C LEU A 422 -17.10 -19.95 -15.57
N PHE A 423 -15.84 -20.33 -15.80
CA PHE A 423 -14.93 -20.87 -14.81
C PHE A 423 -13.96 -19.80 -14.34
N LEU A 424 -13.67 -19.81 -13.05
CA LEU A 424 -12.81 -18.84 -12.41
C LEU A 424 -11.54 -19.52 -11.93
N ASN A 425 -10.40 -18.92 -12.26
CA ASN A 425 -9.08 -19.44 -11.95
C ASN A 425 -8.32 -18.39 -11.12
N PRO A 426 -8.35 -18.48 -9.78
CA PRO A 426 -7.54 -17.66 -8.90
C PRO A 426 -6.05 -17.94 -9.11
N ILE A 427 -5.25 -16.89 -9.23
CA ILE A 427 -3.81 -16.93 -9.42
C ILE A 427 -3.12 -15.89 -8.51
N HIS A 428 -1.82 -16.07 -8.30
CA HIS A 428 -0.99 -15.17 -7.47
C HIS A 428 -1.49 -15.01 -6.02
N LEU A 429 -2.07 -16.06 -5.45
CA LEU A 429 -2.46 -16.10 -4.04
C LEU A 429 -1.20 -16.15 -3.17
N THR A 430 -0.93 -15.06 -2.46
CA THR A 430 0.21 -15.02 -1.54
C THR A 430 -0.10 -15.79 -0.26
N ASN A 431 0.92 -16.32 0.42
CA ASN A 431 0.75 -16.95 1.74
C ASN A 431 0.05 -16.01 2.74
N SER A 432 0.36 -14.70 2.67
CA SER A 432 -0.31 -13.67 3.46
C SER A 432 -1.80 -13.56 3.15
N TYR A 433 -2.20 -13.63 1.87
CA TYR A 433 -3.61 -13.65 1.47
C TYR A 433 -4.32 -14.89 2.00
N LEU A 434 -3.74 -16.08 1.79
CA LEU A 434 -4.33 -17.34 2.25
C LEU A 434 -4.51 -17.35 3.78
N LYS A 435 -3.50 -16.93 4.53
CA LYS A 435 -3.57 -16.81 6.00
C LYS A 435 -4.67 -15.84 6.44
N LEU A 436 -4.72 -14.63 5.85
CA LEU A 436 -5.76 -13.65 6.18
C LEU A 436 -7.15 -14.11 5.77
N SER A 437 -7.29 -14.74 4.60
CA SER A 437 -8.57 -15.25 4.11
C SER A 437 -9.17 -16.26 5.09
N LYS A 438 -8.36 -17.21 5.59
CA LYS A 438 -8.78 -18.18 6.60
C LYS A 438 -9.18 -17.51 7.92
N ILE A 439 -8.40 -16.54 8.40
CA ILE A 439 -8.67 -15.83 9.67
C ILE A 439 -9.97 -15.00 9.57
N LEU A 440 -10.21 -14.37 8.42
CA LEU A 440 -11.38 -13.53 8.17
C LEU A 440 -12.61 -14.34 7.71
N GLY A 441 -12.52 -15.67 7.66
CA GLY A 441 -13.65 -16.55 7.32
C GLY A 441 -14.01 -16.61 5.85
N LEU A 442 -13.10 -16.24 4.94
CA LEU A 442 -13.27 -16.45 3.50
C LEU A 442 -13.08 -17.95 3.17
N GLY A 443 -13.75 -18.40 2.11
CA GLY A 443 -13.68 -19.80 1.67
C GLY A 443 -12.42 -20.15 0.86
N GLU A 444 -12.27 -21.43 0.53
CA GLU A 444 -11.09 -21.95 -0.19
C GLU A 444 -11.10 -21.65 -1.69
N PHE A 445 -9.91 -21.40 -2.25
CA PHE A 445 -9.74 -21.07 -3.66
C PHE A 445 -9.12 -22.24 -4.42
N SER A 446 -9.83 -22.73 -5.43
CA SER A 446 -9.37 -23.79 -6.34
C SER A 446 -9.44 -23.30 -7.79
N GLN A 447 -8.69 -23.95 -8.68
CA GLN A 447 -8.88 -23.77 -10.12
C GLN A 447 -10.29 -24.21 -10.53
N GLU A 448 -10.75 -23.67 -11.65
CA GLU A 448 -12.06 -23.97 -12.25
C GLU A 448 -13.24 -23.84 -11.27
N MET A 449 -13.19 -22.86 -10.37
CA MET A 449 -14.29 -22.63 -9.43
C MET A 449 -15.47 -21.93 -10.13
N SER A 450 -16.70 -22.27 -9.71
CA SER A 450 -17.91 -21.59 -10.20
C SER A 450 -18.00 -20.16 -9.69
N VAL A 451 -18.76 -19.32 -10.40
CA VAL A 451 -19.10 -17.96 -9.96
C VAL A 451 -19.72 -17.97 -8.56
N GLU A 452 -20.73 -18.81 -8.33
CA GLU A 452 -21.41 -18.89 -7.03
C GLU A 452 -20.46 -19.23 -5.88
N LYS A 453 -19.54 -20.18 -6.09
CA LYS A 453 -18.54 -20.54 -5.08
C LYS A 453 -17.59 -19.36 -4.82
N PHE A 454 -17.17 -18.64 -5.86
CA PHE A 454 -16.30 -17.48 -5.69
C PHE A 454 -16.98 -16.33 -4.95
N GLU A 455 -18.21 -16.00 -5.32
CA GLU A 455 -18.98 -14.95 -4.66
C GLU A 455 -19.24 -15.30 -3.19
N LYS A 456 -19.59 -16.56 -2.90
CA LYS A 456 -19.73 -17.05 -1.53
C LYS A 456 -18.42 -16.94 -0.74
N ASN A 457 -17.30 -17.29 -1.35
CA ASN A 457 -16.00 -17.31 -0.66
C ASN A 457 -15.42 -15.91 -0.43
N THR A 458 -15.72 -14.94 -1.29
CA THR A 458 -15.13 -13.61 -1.24
C THR A 458 -16.08 -12.51 -0.77
N GLY A 459 -17.39 -12.75 -0.84
CA GLY A 459 -18.42 -11.73 -0.72
C GLY A 459 -18.50 -10.76 -1.90
N LEU A 460 -17.60 -10.88 -2.89
CA LEU A 460 -17.56 -10.01 -4.07
C LEU A 460 -18.41 -10.61 -5.18
N LYS A 461 -19.33 -9.81 -5.73
CA LYS A 461 -20.13 -10.23 -6.88
C LYS A 461 -19.30 -10.24 -8.17
N ILE A 462 -19.76 -10.93 -9.20
CA ILE A 462 -19.27 -10.76 -10.56
C ILE A 462 -20.40 -10.08 -11.34
N ASN A 463 -20.30 -8.77 -11.55
CA ASN A 463 -21.38 -8.00 -12.16
C ASN A 463 -21.67 -8.47 -13.61
N ASN A 464 -22.96 -8.52 -13.97
CA ASN A 464 -23.46 -8.94 -15.29
C ASN A 464 -22.97 -8.08 -16.48
N ILE A 465 -22.26 -6.99 -16.27
CA ILE A 465 -21.56 -6.27 -17.37
C ILE A 465 -20.50 -7.19 -18.01
N PHE A 466 -20.00 -8.19 -17.28
CA PHE A 466 -19.14 -9.25 -17.82
C PHE A 466 -19.92 -10.38 -18.51
N THR A 467 -21.27 -10.38 -18.43
CA THR A 467 -22.18 -11.34 -19.06
C THR A 467 -22.88 -10.83 -20.33
N ASN A 468 -22.58 -9.61 -20.82
CA ASN A 468 -23.07 -9.13 -22.12
C ASN A 468 -22.59 -9.98 -23.32
N PHE A 469 -21.80 -11.03 -23.10
CA PHE A 469 -21.56 -12.12 -24.04
C PHE A 469 -22.75 -13.10 -24.21
N ARG A 470 -23.92 -12.83 -23.60
CA ARG A 470 -25.16 -13.58 -23.83
C ARG A 470 -25.94 -13.13 -25.08
N LYS A 471 -25.54 -12.06 -25.75
CA LYS A 471 -26.13 -11.61 -27.02
C LYS A 471 -25.02 -11.19 -27.97
N ASN A 472 -24.53 -12.13 -28.76
CA ASN A 472 -24.12 -11.99 -30.16
C ASN A 472 -23.79 -13.37 -30.72
#